data_AF-A0A504Z6Z7-F1
#
_entry.id   AF-A0A504Z6Z7-F1
#
_cell.length_a   1.000
_cell.length_b   1.000
_cell.length_c   1.000
_cell.angle_alpha   90.00
_cell.angle_beta   90.00
_cell.angle_gamma   90.00
#
_symmetry.space_group_name_H-M   'P 1'
#
loop_
_entity.id
_entity.type
_entity.pdbx_description
1 polymer ?
#
loop_
_entity_poly.entity_id
_entity_poly.type
_entity_poly.pdbx_seq_one_letter_code
_entity_poly.pdbx_strand_id
1 'polypeptide(L)'
;MSGPDSEKEVIDQNSPTAFINKKPDKAIYVPPARRSTGGAASSTKNVLEAKHSSKLNQTHRRSDAEQSLEAVLGSLRISDSSDATPKRLVSAETKTAIPRNSSHSSLEASIDYSQFLHVIELYDFPKEIETGHLQAELVGFEDSGFYLKWVDDTHCLAVFSSPTEAERALAQISGIMFKARRFEEASVDSKRKLARSPGDWAMPFKRRPPTTSATANRLISRHLGLKTPSSAERIAQEARDRQLLQEARG
;
A
#
# COMPACT_ATOMS: atom_id res chain seq x y z
N MET A 1 -34.07 41.29 -42.01
CA MET A 1 -34.47 39.88 -42.18
C MET A 1 -33.28 39.18 -42.81
N SER A 2 -32.41 38.66 -41.95
CA SER A 2 -32.27 37.21 -41.70
C SER A 2 -31.17 36.62 -42.59
N GLY A 3 -29.94 36.66 -42.09
CA GLY A 3 -28.90 35.72 -42.51
C GLY A 3 -28.97 34.49 -41.60
N PRO A 4 -28.77 33.25 -42.10
CA PRO A 4 -28.73 32.08 -41.24
C PRO A 4 -27.35 31.97 -40.57
N ASP A 5 -27.39 31.97 -39.24
CA ASP A 5 -26.28 31.62 -38.35
C ASP A 5 -25.87 30.17 -38.61
N SER A 6 -24.57 29.96 -38.79
CA SER A 6 -23.97 28.63 -38.86
C SER A 6 -23.59 28.20 -37.45
N GLU A 7 -24.45 27.42 -36.80
CA GLU A 7 -24.16 26.75 -35.53
C GLU A 7 -22.95 25.82 -35.71
N LYS A 8 -21.83 26.17 -35.06
CA LYS A 8 -20.70 25.25 -34.89
C LYS A 8 -20.95 24.39 -33.67
N GLU A 9 -21.24 23.12 -33.93
CA GLU A 9 -21.27 22.02 -32.97
C GLU A 9 -19.90 21.91 -32.27
N VAL A 10 -19.85 22.27 -30.98
CA VAL A 10 -18.68 22.08 -30.13
C VAL A 10 -18.71 20.64 -29.62
N ILE A 11 -17.87 19.79 -30.21
CA ILE A 11 -17.65 18.42 -29.74
C ILE A 11 -16.90 18.52 -28.41
N ASP A 12 -17.63 18.27 -27.32
CA ASP A 12 -17.11 18.25 -25.96
C ASP A 12 -16.29 16.97 -25.74
N GLN A 13 -15.00 17.01 -26.10
CA GLN A 13 -14.03 15.98 -25.75
C GLN A 13 -13.50 16.22 -24.34
N ASN A 14 -14.32 15.93 -23.33
CA ASN A 14 -13.79 15.65 -22.00
C ASN A 14 -14.70 14.68 -21.25
N SER A 15 -14.67 13.42 -21.68
CA SER A 15 -15.20 12.33 -20.86
C SER A 15 -14.14 12.01 -19.80
N PRO A 16 -14.39 12.24 -18.50
CA PRO A 16 -13.46 11.81 -17.48
C PRO A 16 -13.48 10.29 -17.46
N THR A 17 -12.40 9.67 -17.94
CA THR A 17 -12.15 8.25 -17.74
C THR A 17 -12.18 8.03 -16.23
N ALA A 18 -13.27 7.44 -15.72
CA ALA A 18 -13.47 7.23 -14.31
C ALA A 18 -12.36 6.33 -13.79
N PHE A 19 -11.41 6.92 -13.06
CA PHE A 19 -10.52 6.15 -12.21
C PHE A 19 -11.40 5.51 -11.14
N ILE A 20 -11.72 4.23 -11.33
CA ILE A 20 -12.45 3.44 -10.36
C ILE A 20 -11.59 3.35 -9.11
N ASN A 21 -11.85 4.22 -8.13
CA ASN A 21 -11.18 4.30 -6.84
C ASN A 21 -11.75 3.24 -5.87
N LYS A 22 -11.79 2.00 -6.34
CA LYS A 22 -11.93 0.80 -5.50
C LYS A 22 -10.55 0.41 -4.96
N LYS A 23 -10.54 -0.53 -4.00
CA LYS A 23 -9.33 -1.24 -3.54
C LYS A 23 -8.36 -1.41 -4.72
N PRO A 24 -7.11 -0.94 -4.63
CA PRO A 24 -6.20 -1.00 -5.78
C PRO A 24 -6.13 -2.44 -6.25
N ASP A 25 -6.49 -2.67 -7.52
CA ASP A 25 -6.46 -4.01 -8.08
C ASP A 25 -5.04 -4.55 -7.90
N LYS A 26 -4.93 -5.73 -7.31
CA LYS A 26 -3.63 -6.28 -6.91
C LYS A 26 -2.99 -6.85 -8.16
N ALA A 27 -2.43 -5.97 -9.00
CA ALA A 27 -1.66 -6.37 -10.16
C ALA A 27 -0.55 -7.32 -9.69
N ILE A 28 -0.61 -8.57 -10.14
CA ILE A 28 0.46 -9.53 -9.90
C ILE A 28 1.70 -8.93 -10.54
N TYR A 29 2.70 -8.57 -9.74
CA TYR A 29 3.96 -8.06 -10.26
C TYR A 29 4.54 -9.13 -11.21
N VAL A 30 4.56 -8.80 -12.50
CA VAL A 30 5.25 -9.58 -13.51
C VAL A 30 6.60 -8.90 -13.71
N PRO A 31 7.72 -9.53 -13.31
CA PRO A 31 9.04 -8.98 -13.53
C PRO A 31 9.23 -8.58 -14.99
N PRO A 32 9.97 -7.49 -15.29
CA PRO A 32 10.17 -7.01 -16.66
C PRO A 32 10.60 -8.11 -17.66
N ALA A 33 11.40 -9.08 -17.20
CA ALA A 33 11.85 -10.22 -18.01
C ALA A 33 10.76 -11.21 -18.45
N ARG A 34 9.56 -11.17 -17.83
CA ARG A 34 8.44 -12.09 -18.11
C ARG A 34 7.28 -11.43 -18.86
N ARG A 35 7.43 -10.17 -19.27
CA ARG A 35 6.44 -9.49 -20.11
C ARG A 35 6.52 -10.10 -21.51
N SER A 36 5.53 -10.92 -21.88
CA SER A 36 5.41 -11.44 -23.24
C SER A 36 5.33 -10.27 -24.22
N THR A 37 6.29 -10.20 -25.13
CA THR A 37 6.36 -9.16 -26.17
C THR A 37 5.29 -9.41 -27.23
N GLY A 38 4.05 -8.97 -26.95
CA GLY A 38 3.03 -8.78 -27.96
C GLY A 38 3.20 -7.40 -28.62
N GLY A 39 3.97 -7.37 -29.71
CA GLY A 39 3.93 -6.38 -30.79
C GLY A 39 3.93 -4.88 -30.44
N ALA A 40 5.11 -4.26 -30.45
CA ALA A 40 5.42 -3.03 -31.20
C ALA A 40 6.91 -2.72 -31.01
N ALA A 41 7.70 -2.97 -32.05
CA ALA A 41 9.10 -2.59 -32.11
C ALA A 41 9.22 -1.16 -32.65
N SER A 42 10.01 -0.33 -31.98
CA SER A 42 10.89 0.63 -32.65
C SER A 42 12.11 0.91 -31.79
N SER A 43 13.26 0.46 -32.31
CA SER A 43 14.63 0.85 -31.97
C SER A 43 14.77 2.32 -31.57
N THR A 44 15.63 2.67 -30.63
CA THR A 44 17.00 3.11 -30.98
C THR A 44 18.09 2.59 -30.02
N LYS A 45 19.20 2.16 -30.62
CA LYS A 45 20.44 1.70 -30.01
C LYS A 45 21.31 2.88 -29.54
N ASN A 46 22.12 2.67 -28.50
CA ASN A 46 23.54 3.09 -28.34
C ASN A 46 24.06 2.47 -27.03
N VAL A 47 24.86 1.39 -27.08
CA VAL A 47 26.34 1.33 -27.12
C VAL A 47 27.01 1.94 -25.89
N LEU A 48 27.55 1.07 -25.01
CA LEU A 48 28.87 1.22 -24.36
C LEU A 48 29.41 -0.21 -24.06
N GLU A 49 30.45 -0.59 -24.78
CA GLU A 49 31.21 -1.84 -24.62
C GLU A 49 32.32 -1.62 -23.59
N ALA A 50 32.45 -2.51 -22.60
CA ALA A 50 33.64 -2.60 -21.76
C ALA A 50 34.06 -4.07 -21.63
N LYS A 51 35.08 -4.43 -22.40
CA LYS A 51 35.83 -5.68 -22.30
C LYS A 51 36.83 -5.57 -21.16
N HIS A 52 36.80 -6.51 -20.21
CA HIS A 52 38.01 -6.96 -19.51
C HIS A 52 37.93 -8.48 -19.31
N SER A 53 38.89 -9.17 -19.93
CA SER A 53 39.16 -10.58 -19.70
C SER A 53 39.96 -10.76 -18.42
N SER A 54 39.64 -11.79 -17.64
CA SER A 54 40.65 -12.66 -17.05
C SER A 54 39.99 -13.94 -16.53
N LYS A 55 40.39 -15.07 -17.13
CA LYS A 55 40.21 -16.41 -16.54
C LYS A 55 41.20 -16.55 -15.39
N LEU A 56 40.75 -17.03 -14.24
CA LEU A 56 41.57 -17.80 -13.31
C LEU A 56 40.72 -18.93 -12.71
N ASN A 57 41.18 -20.16 -12.87
CA ASN A 57 40.64 -21.35 -12.21
C ASN A 57 40.99 -21.31 -10.73
N GLN A 58 40.05 -21.64 -9.84
CA GLN A 58 40.40 -22.41 -8.64
C GLN A 58 39.23 -23.23 -8.10
N THR A 59 39.50 -24.52 -8.01
CA THR A 59 38.73 -25.58 -7.36
C THR A 59 38.78 -25.47 -5.83
N HIS A 60 37.79 -26.10 -5.17
CA HIS A 60 37.70 -26.42 -3.74
C HIS A 60 37.54 -25.25 -2.77
N ARG A 61 36.33 -25.09 -2.21
CA ARG A 61 36.01 -24.96 -0.76
C ARG A 61 34.48 -25.07 -0.56
N ARG A 62 33.98 -26.30 -0.49
CA ARG A 62 32.65 -26.63 0.06
C ARG A 62 32.88 -27.43 1.33
N SER A 63 32.78 -26.81 2.50
CA SER A 63 32.78 -27.61 3.75
C SER A 63 32.29 -26.94 5.03
N ASP A 64 31.94 -25.65 5.10
CA ASP A 64 31.66 -25.04 6.42
C ASP A 64 30.16 -24.72 6.65
N ALA A 65 29.40 -24.45 5.60
CA ALA A 65 27.98 -24.09 5.73
C ALA A 65 27.05 -25.31 5.87
N GLU A 66 27.41 -26.47 5.30
CA GLU A 66 26.58 -27.68 5.36
C GLU A 66 26.71 -28.43 6.69
N GLN A 67 27.84 -28.29 7.38
CA GLN A 67 28.03 -28.89 8.72
C GLN A 67 27.18 -28.19 9.79
N SER A 68 26.90 -26.90 9.61
CA SER A 68 26.06 -26.12 10.52
C SER A 68 24.57 -26.45 10.41
N LEU A 69 24.11 -26.85 9.22
CA LEU A 69 22.70 -27.20 8.98
C LEU A 69 22.34 -28.60 9.51
N GLU A 70 23.23 -29.58 9.35
CA GLU A 70 23.03 -30.93 9.90
C GLU A 70 23.02 -30.94 11.44
N ALA A 71 23.80 -30.06 12.09
CA ALA A 71 23.77 -29.93 13.55
C ALA A 71 22.43 -29.38 14.08
N VAL A 72 21.84 -28.43 13.35
CA VAL A 72 20.52 -27.87 13.69
C VAL A 72 19.40 -28.89 13.43
N LEU A 73 19.48 -29.65 12.32
CA LEU A 73 18.51 -30.70 11.99
C LEU A 73 18.61 -31.93 12.90
N GLY A 74 19.83 -32.27 13.37
CA GLY A 74 20.05 -33.32 14.36
C GLY A 74 19.41 -33.00 15.71
N SER A 75 19.34 -31.73 16.08
CA SER A 75 18.72 -31.25 17.34
C SER A 75 17.18 -31.30 17.32
N LEU A 76 16.58 -31.46 16.14
CA LEU A 76 15.13 -31.57 15.92
C LEU A 76 14.66 -33.01 15.74
N ARG A 77 15.56 -34.01 15.74
CA ARG A 77 15.16 -35.42 15.69
C ARG A 77 14.72 -35.86 17.08
N ILE A 78 13.40 -35.95 17.26
CA ILE A 78 12.80 -36.62 18.40
C ILE A 78 13.14 -38.11 18.29
N SER A 79 14.00 -38.59 19.18
CA SER A 79 14.27 -40.01 19.35
C SER A 79 13.03 -40.70 19.89
N ASP A 80 12.34 -41.46 19.03
CA ASP A 80 11.31 -42.41 19.43
C ASP A 80 12.01 -43.63 20.06
N SER A 81 12.04 -43.67 21.40
CA SER A 81 12.44 -44.85 22.15
C SER A 81 11.19 -45.55 22.66
N SER A 82 10.86 -46.66 22.03
CA SER A 82 9.90 -47.67 22.47
C SER A 82 10.19 -48.18 23.88
N ASP A 83 9.15 -48.39 24.72
CA ASP A 83 8.78 -49.73 25.25
C ASP A 83 7.47 -49.72 26.10
N ALA A 84 6.66 -50.76 25.90
CA ALA A 84 5.58 -51.36 26.72
C ALA A 84 4.34 -50.50 27.12
N THR A 85 3.06 -50.78 26.80
CA THR A 85 2.27 -52.01 26.49
C THR A 85 0.91 -51.58 25.88
N PRO A 86 0.22 -52.40 25.05
CA PRO A 86 -1.15 -52.11 24.63
C PRO A 86 -2.15 -52.77 25.60
N LYS A 87 -2.94 -51.96 26.31
CA LYS A 87 -4.16 -52.44 26.98
C LYS A 87 -5.39 -51.79 26.35
N ARG A 88 -6.12 -52.69 25.69
CA ARG A 88 -7.44 -52.59 25.03
C ARG A 88 -8.55 -52.17 26.01
N LEU A 89 -9.69 -51.73 25.44
CA LEU A 89 -11.07 -51.64 25.99
C LEU A 89 -11.35 -50.33 26.77
N VAL A 90 -12.41 -49.53 26.55
CA VAL A 90 -13.76 -49.66 25.94
C VAL A 90 -14.31 -48.23 25.63
N SER A 91 -15.20 -48.09 24.63
CA SER A 91 -16.36 -47.15 24.53
C SER A 91 -16.11 -45.63 24.62
N ALA A 92 -16.86 -44.71 23.99
CA ALA A 92 -17.97 -44.71 23.05
C ALA A 92 -18.02 -43.27 22.47
N GLU A 93 -18.56 -43.16 21.25
CA GLU A 93 -19.35 -42.04 20.72
C GLU A 93 -18.95 -40.56 20.94
N THR A 94 -18.85 -39.89 19.80
CA THR A 94 -19.30 -38.52 19.46
C THR A 94 -18.29 -37.36 19.37
N LYS A 95 -18.38 -36.73 18.19
CA LYS A 95 -17.94 -35.37 17.79
C LYS A 95 -16.46 -35.20 17.44
N THR A 96 -16.20 -35.38 16.16
CA THR A 96 -15.14 -34.68 15.42
C THR A 96 -15.28 -33.17 15.60
N ALA A 97 -14.62 -32.62 16.61
CA ALA A 97 -14.34 -31.20 16.71
C ALA A 97 -12.88 -30.98 16.27
N ILE A 98 -12.73 -30.46 15.06
CA ILE A 98 -11.48 -29.85 14.61
C ILE A 98 -11.13 -28.75 15.63
N PRO A 99 -9.91 -28.68 16.19
CA PRO A 99 -9.53 -27.56 17.04
C PRO A 99 -9.50 -26.30 16.18
N ARG A 100 -10.58 -25.51 16.27
CA ARG A 100 -10.62 -24.17 15.68
C ARG A 100 -9.64 -23.30 16.46
N ASN A 101 -8.49 -23.03 15.83
CA ASN A 101 -7.56 -21.94 16.09
C ASN A 101 -7.87 -21.02 17.30
N SER A 102 -7.50 -21.46 18.50
CA SER A 102 -7.47 -20.60 19.70
C SER A 102 -6.29 -19.60 19.66
N SER A 103 -6.04 -18.99 18.51
CA SER A 103 -5.04 -17.94 18.31
C SER A 103 -5.67 -16.54 18.31
N HIS A 104 -7.01 -16.46 18.23
CA HIS A 104 -7.74 -15.19 18.15
C HIS A 104 -7.75 -14.42 19.48
N SER A 105 -7.78 -15.12 20.61
CA SER A 105 -7.85 -14.48 21.93
C SER A 105 -6.53 -13.85 22.37
N SER A 106 -5.39 -14.47 22.04
CA SER A 106 -4.10 -14.00 22.53
C SER A 106 -3.61 -12.70 21.87
N LEU A 107 -4.04 -12.42 20.63
CA LEU A 107 -3.69 -11.18 19.91
C LEU A 107 -4.58 -9.99 20.30
N GLU A 108 -5.85 -10.22 20.63
CA GLU A 108 -6.77 -9.18 21.14
C GLU A 108 -6.36 -8.68 22.53
N ALA A 109 -5.88 -9.59 23.39
CA ALA A 109 -5.57 -9.29 24.79
C ALA A 109 -4.34 -8.39 25.00
N SER A 110 -3.53 -8.17 23.96
CA SER A 110 -2.31 -7.35 24.04
C SER A 110 -2.42 -5.98 23.37
N ILE A 111 -3.60 -5.60 22.85
CA ILE A 111 -3.78 -4.32 22.15
C ILE A 111 -4.10 -3.23 23.19
N ASP A 112 -3.23 -2.23 23.29
CA ASP A 112 -3.51 -1.01 24.06
C ASP A 112 -4.45 -0.10 23.25
N TYR A 113 -5.74 -0.16 23.55
CA TYR A 113 -6.78 0.61 22.86
C TYR A 113 -6.62 2.13 23.00
N SER A 114 -5.95 2.60 24.07
CA SER A 114 -5.69 4.02 24.32
C SER A 114 -4.92 4.69 23.16
N GLN A 115 -4.08 3.91 22.46
CA GLN A 115 -3.30 4.39 21.32
C GLN A 115 -4.10 4.52 20.03
N PHE A 116 -5.37 4.09 20.01
CA PHE A 116 -6.20 4.04 18.81
C PHE A 116 -7.50 4.83 18.97
N LEU A 117 -7.58 5.74 19.95
CA LEU A 117 -8.75 6.60 20.15
C LEU A 117 -9.00 7.57 18.99
N HIS A 118 -7.97 7.87 18.19
CA HIS A 118 -8.09 8.65 16.94
C HIS A 118 -8.55 7.81 15.73
N VAL A 119 -8.86 6.52 15.93
CA VAL A 119 -9.31 5.59 14.89
C VAL A 119 -10.77 5.20 15.15
N ILE A 120 -11.59 5.23 14.09
CA ILE A 120 -12.94 4.71 14.12
C ILE A 120 -13.14 3.68 13.00
N GLU A 121 -14.06 2.76 13.21
CA GLU A 121 -14.49 1.83 12.17
C GLU A 121 -15.80 2.30 11.56
N LEU A 122 -15.80 2.45 10.23
CA LEU A 122 -16.99 2.60 9.41
C LEU A 122 -17.42 1.20 8.96
N TYR A 123 -18.69 0.86 9.17
CA TYR A 123 -19.19 -0.50 8.96
C TYR A 123 -20.66 -0.51 8.49
N ASP A 124 -21.16 -1.71 8.17
CA ASP A 124 -22.55 -1.98 7.78
C ASP A 124 -22.99 -1.23 6.52
N PHE A 125 -22.08 -1.12 5.55
CA PHE A 125 -22.39 -0.54 4.25
C PHE A 125 -22.39 -1.54 3.09
N PRO A 126 -23.18 -1.27 2.03
CA PRO A 126 -23.22 -2.10 0.83
C PRO A 126 -21.86 -2.18 0.13
N LYS A 127 -21.57 -3.28 -0.57
CA LYS A 127 -20.28 -3.51 -1.25
C LYS A 127 -20.05 -2.56 -2.43
N GLU A 128 -21.10 -1.86 -2.85
CA GLU A 128 -21.08 -0.83 -3.88
C GLU A 128 -20.46 0.48 -3.38
N ILE A 129 -20.31 0.64 -2.06
CA ILE A 129 -19.70 1.83 -1.47
C ILE A 129 -18.21 1.88 -1.80
N GLU A 130 -17.85 2.95 -2.48
CA GLU A 130 -16.47 3.33 -2.78
C GLU A 130 -15.93 4.40 -1.83
N THR A 131 -14.61 4.60 -1.86
CA THR A 131 -13.88 5.59 -1.05
C THR A 131 -14.49 6.99 -1.15
N GLY A 132 -14.99 7.39 -2.32
CA GLY A 132 -15.60 8.70 -2.54
C GLY A 132 -16.87 8.92 -1.71
N HIS A 133 -17.69 7.88 -1.49
CA HIS A 133 -18.89 7.99 -0.66
C HIS A 133 -18.53 8.17 0.82
N LEU A 134 -17.50 7.45 1.29
CA LEU A 134 -16.99 7.60 2.65
C LEU A 134 -16.38 9.00 2.87
N GLN A 135 -15.67 9.52 1.87
CA GLN A 135 -15.10 10.88 1.91
C GLN A 135 -16.19 11.96 1.91
N ALA A 136 -17.27 11.77 1.15
CA ALA A 136 -18.37 12.74 1.08
C ALA A 136 -19.04 12.97 2.45
N GLU A 137 -19.32 11.90 3.20
CA GLU A 137 -19.88 12.03 4.57
C GLU A 137 -18.88 12.70 5.52
N LEU A 138 -17.57 12.48 5.31
CA LEU A 138 -16.47 12.99 6.13
C LEU A 138 -15.91 14.33 5.63
N VAL A 139 -16.57 15.02 4.69
CA VAL A 139 -16.06 16.26 4.08
C VAL A 139 -15.76 17.36 5.11
N GLY A 140 -16.52 17.40 6.21
CA GLY A 140 -16.31 18.37 7.30
C GLY A 140 -14.99 18.19 8.06
N PHE A 141 -14.30 17.06 7.87
CA PHE A 141 -13.03 16.74 8.52
C PHE A 141 -11.83 16.87 7.57
N GLU A 142 -12.01 17.40 6.35
CA GLU A 142 -10.89 17.54 5.43
C GLU A 142 -9.82 18.44 6.03
N ASP A 143 -10.17 19.59 6.61
CA ASP A 143 -9.22 20.56 7.18
C ASP A 143 -8.32 19.96 8.27
N SER A 144 -8.93 19.35 9.31
CA SER A 144 -8.22 18.61 10.36
C SER A 144 -7.52 17.36 9.80
N GLY A 145 -8.14 16.80 8.78
CA GLY A 145 -7.67 15.74 7.91
C GLY A 145 -7.75 14.34 8.50
N PHE A 146 -7.94 13.39 7.59
CA PHE A 146 -8.09 11.97 7.88
C PHE A 146 -7.57 11.15 6.70
N TYR A 147 -7.40 9.84 6.93
CA TYR A 147 -7.23 8.89 5.84
C TYR A 147 -8.06 7.63 6.09
N LEU A 148 -8.43 6.98 4.99
CA LEU A 148 -9.25 5.77 4.98
C LEU A 148 -8.37 4.55 4.66
N LYS A 149 -8.56 3.47 5.41
CA LYS A 149 -7.87 2.20 5.18
C LYS A 149 -8.87 1.05 5.22
N TRP A 150 -9.05 0.45 4.04
CA TRP A 150 -9.96 -0.66 3.83
C TRP A 150 -9.54 -1.94 4.59
N VAL A 151 -10.52 -2.56 5.23
CA VAL A 151 -10.39 -3.84 5.93
C VAL A 151 -10.92 -4.96 5.03
N ASP A 152 -12.17 -4.84 4.61
CA ASP A 152 -12.86 -5.70 3.65
C ASP A 152 -13.79 -4.85 2.76
N ASP A 153 -14.82 -5.43 2.15
CA ASP A 153 -15.74 -4.70 1.26
C ASP A 153 -16.89 -4.00 2.03
N THR A 154 -16.98 -4.18 3.35
CA THR A 154 -18.08 -3.67 4.21
C THR A 154 -17.58 -2.93 5.45
N HIS A 155 -16.26 -2.85 5.65
CA HIS A 155 -15.57 -2.26 6.77
C HIS A 155 -14.38 -1.44 6.28
N CYS A 156 -14.30 -0.21 6.77
CA CYS A 156 -13.19 0.70 6.52
C CYS A 156 -12.80 1.37 7.83
N LEU A 157 -11.50 1.46 8.09
CA LEU A 157 -10.96 2.19 9.23
C LEU A 157 -10.65 3.63 8.80
N ALA A 158 -11.20 4.60 9.53
CA ALA A 158 -10.93 6.01 9.35
C ALA A 158 -10.00 6.48 10.48
N VAL A 159 -8.87 7.06 10.10
CA VAL A 159 -7.83 7.51 11.02
C VAL A 159 -7.75 9.04 10.99
N PHE A 160 -8.02 9.66 12.13
CA PHE A 160 -8.08 11.10 12.30
C PHE A 160 -6.78 11.66 12.87
N SER A 161 -6.65 12.99 12.85
CA SER A 161 -5.49 13.70 13.42
C SER A 161 -5.51 13.76 14.95
N SER A 162 -6.68 13.61 15.59
CA SER A 162 -6.82 13.55 17.04
C SER A 162 -8.03 12.72 17.49
N PRO A 163 -8.07 12.27 18.75
CA PRO A 163 -9.24 11.60 19.33
C PRO A 163 -10.51 12.48 19.32
N THR A 164 -10.36 13.79 19.55
CA THR A 164 -11.51 14.72 19.56
C THR A 164 -12.17 14.83 18.18
N GLU A 165 -11.38 14.82 17.10
CA GLU A 165 -11.91 14.78 15.73
C GLU A 165 -12.64 13.47 15.44
N ALA A 166 -12.09 12.34 15.92
CA ALA A 166 -12.75 11.03 15.81
C ALA A 166 -14.10 11.00 16.53
N GLU A 167 -14.20 11.57 17.73
CA GLU A 167 -15.47 11.68 18.46
C GLU A 167 -16.48 12.59 17.76
N ARG A 168 -16.04 13.72 17.21
CA ARG A 168 -16.91 14.59 16.40
C ARG A 168 -17.42 13.83 15.17
N ALA A 169 -16.58 13.04 14.51
CA ALA A 169 -16.99 12.22 13.37
C ALA A 169 -18.05 11.18 13.76
N LEU A 170 -17.90 10.49 14.89
CA LEU A 170 -18.91 9.56 15.40
C LEU A 170 -20.27 10.23 15.62
N ALA A 171 -20.28 11.48 16.12
CA ALA A 171 -21.52 12.23 16.34
C ALA A 171 -22.14 12.78 15.05
N GLN A 172 -21.32 13.07 14.03
CA GLN A 172 -21.78 13.65 12.77
C GLN A 172 -22.33 12.61 11.79
N ILE A 173 -21.80 11.38 11.81
CA ILE A 173 -22.19 10.33 10.87
C ILE A 173 -23.66 9.95 11.11
N SER A 174 -24.48 10.15 10.09
CA SER A 174 -25.94 10.04 10.18
C SER A 174 -26.45 8.60 10.33
N GLY A 175 -25.62 7.60 9.99
CA GLY A 175 -26.01 6.20 10.02
C GLY A 175 -26.83 5.72 8.82
N ILE A 176 -27.10 6.60 7.84
CA ILE A 176 -27.98 6.29 6.69
C ILE A 176 -27.26 5.40 5.66
N MET A 177 -26.04 5.78 5.26
CA MET A 177 -25.27 5.02 4.26
C MET A 177 -24.34 3.98 4.90
N PHE A 178 -23.82 4.29 6.07
CA PHE A 178 -22.96 3.43 6.87
C PHE A 178 -23.03 3.86 8.33
N LYS A 179 -22.66 2.94 9.22
CA LYS A 179 -22.52 3.20 10.65
C LYS A 179 -21.07 3.42 11.01
N ALA A 180 -20.83 4.07 12.15
CA ALA A 180 -19.51 4.26 12.69
C ALA A 180 -19.47 3.85 14.17
N ARG A 181 -18.33 3.32 14.60
CA ARG A 181 -18.08 2.97 16.00
C ARG A 181 -16.61 3.18 16.37
N ARG A 182 -16.36 3.31 17.68
CA ARG A 182 -15.00 3.39 18.21
C ARG A 182 -14.21 2.13 17.85
N PHE A 183 -12.89 2.27 17.71
CA PHE A 183 -12.03 1.13 17.40
C PHE A 183 -12.07 0.01 18.47
N GLU A 184 -12.30 0.37 19.74
CA GLU A 184 -12.49 -0.58 20.85
C GLU A 184 -13.62 -1.60 20.57
N GLU A 185 -14.69 -1.13 19.94
CA GLU A 185 -15.89 -1.89 19.60
C GLU A 185 -15.81 -2.49 18.18
N ALA A 186 -14.66 -2.36 17.51
CA ALA A 186 -14.53 -2.73 16.12
C ALA A 186 -14.66 -4.24 15.86
N SER A 187 -14.86 -4.58 14.58
CA SER A 187 -14.94 -5.96 14.12
C SER A 187 -13.63 -6.71 14.38
N VAL A 188 -13.73 -8.02 14.58
CA VAL A 188 -12.56 -8.92 14.74
C VAL A 188 -11.59 -8.78 13.56
N ASP A 189 -12.11 -8.50 12.36
CA ASP A 189 -11.29 -8.34 11.16
C ASP A 189 -10.48 -7.04 11.19
N SER A 190 -11.08 -5.95 11.66
CA SER A 190 -10.43 -4.67 11.87
C SER A 190 -9.37 -4.74 12.96
N LYS A 191 -9.69 -5.38 14.08
CA LYS A 191 -8.75 -5.60 15.18
C LYS A 191 -7.59 -6.50 14.77
N ARG A 192 -7.85 -7.56 14.00
CA ARG A 192 -6.80 -8.42 13.43
C ARG A 192 -5.90 -7.69 12.44
N LYS A 193 -6.45 -6.79 11.62
CA LYS A 193 -5.69 -5.93 10.70
C LYS A 193 -4.79 -4.96 11.45
N LEU A 194 -5.24 -4.47 12.60
CA LEU A 194 -4.45 -3.63 13.49
C LEU A 194 -3.32 -4.43 14.15
N ALA A 195 -3.66 -5.58 14.76
CA ALA A 195 -2.73 -6.44 15.49
C ALA A 195 -1.56 -6.90 14.60
N ARG A 196 -1.80 -7.09 13.30
CA ARG A 196 -0.75 -7.46 12.34
C ARG A 196 0.24 -6.33 12.05
N SER A 197 -0.17 -5.07 12.20
CA SER A 197 0.67 -3.92 11.86
C SER A 197 0.38 -2.70 12.76
N PRO A 198 0.58 -2.76 14.10
CA PRO A 198 0.13 -1.70 15.00
C PRO A 198 0.72 -0.32 14.68
N GLY A 199 1.98 -0.28 14.23
CA GLY A 199 2.69 0.95 13.87
C GLY A 199 2.07 1.70 12.68
N ASP A 200 1.34 1.02 11.79
CA ASP A 200 0.66 1.66 10.66
C ASP A 200 -0.53 2.52 11.11
N TRP A 201 -1.07 2.24 12.29
CA TRP A 201 -2.33 2.81 12.78
C TRP A 201 -2.13 3.72 14.00
N ALA A 202 -1.06 3.48 14.75
CA ALA A 202 -0.71 4.25 15.95
C ALA A 202 -0.38 5.71 15.62
N MET A 203 0.02 6.03 14.38
CA MET A 203 0.27 7.41 13.99
C MET A 203 -1.04 8.09 13.59
N PRO A 204 -1.46 9.16 14.30
CA PRO A 204 -2.58 9.98 13.88
C PRO A 204 -2.31 10.59 12.52
N PHE A 205 -3.38 10.98 11.82
CA PHE A 205 -3.22 11.66 10.55
C PHE A 205 -2.37 12.93 10.70
N LYS A 206 -1.38 13.06 9.84
CA LYS A 206 -0.57 14.26 9.68
C LYS A 206 -0.56 14.61 8.22
N ARG A 207 -1.01 15.83 7.87
CA ARG A 207 -0.90 16.32 6.50
C ARG A 207 0.56 16.26 6.08
N ARG A 208 0.82 15.73 4.88
CA ARG A 208 2.15 15.79 4.30
C ARG A 208 2.53 17.27 4.16
N PRO A 209 3.67 17.71 4.71
CA PRO A 209 4.11 19.08 4.49
C PRO A 209 4.14 19.37 2.98
N PRO A 210 3.72 20.57 2.54
CA PRO A 210 3.78 20.93 1.14
C PRO A 210 5.26 20.89 0.71
N THR A 211 5.60 19.89 -0.10
CA THR A 211 6.96 19.73 -0.65
C THR A 211 6.92 20.15 -2.10
N THR A 212 7.70 21.18 -2.44
CA THR A 212 7.87 21.59 -3.83
C THR A 212 9.07 20.88 -4.45
N SER A 213 8.97 20.52 -5.73
CA SER A 213 10.11 19.94 -6.47
C SER A 213 11.33 20.86 -6.41
N ALA A 214 11.13 22.18 -6.46
CA ALA A 214 12.21 23.15 -6.31
C ALA A 214 12.95 23.02 -4.96
N THR A 215 12.22 22.86 -3.85
CA THR A 215 12.83 22.66 -2.52
C THR A 215 13.56 21.33 -2.46
N ALA A 216 12.95 20.24 -2.94
CA ALA A 216 13.61 18.93 -3.00
C ALA A 216 14.90 18.99 -3.82
N ASN A 217 14.85 19.55 -5.04
CA ASN A 217 16.00 19.69 -5.93
C ASN A 217 17.09 20.55 -5.30
N ARG A 218 16.74 21.64 -4.60
CA ARG A 218 17.71 22.46 -3.87
C ARG A 218 18.40 21.68 -2.76
N LEU A 219 17.64 20.91 -1.97
CA LEU A 219 18.20 20.09 -0.88
C LEU A 219 19.12 18.99 -1.41
N ILE A 220 18.67 18.28 -2.47
CA ILE A 220 19.47 17.25 -3.14
C ILE A 220 20.75 17.85 -3.72
N SER A 221 20.63 18.97 -4.46
CA SER A 221 21.78 19.64 -5.04
C SER A 221 22.76 20.11 -3.98
N ARG A 222 22.28 20.68 -2.87
CA ARG A 222 23.12 21.08 -1.73
C ARG A 222 23.85 19.89 -1.11
N HIS A 223 23.17 18.76 -0.91
CA HIS A 223 23.76 17.56 -0.33
C HIS A 223 24.81 16.91 -1.24
N LEU A 224 24.58 16.96 -2.56
CA LEU A 224 25.48 16.42 -3.57
C LEU A 224 26.57 17.42 -4.02
N GLY A 225 26.56 18.66 -3.51
CA GLY A 225 27.49 19.71 -3.94
C GLY A 225 27.24 20.20 -5.38
N LEU A 226 26.08 19.91 -5.97
CA LEU A 226 25.69 20.39 -7.29
C LEU A 226 25.30 21.87 -7.22
N LYS A 227 25.80 22.67 -8.16
CA LYS A 227 25.37 24.07 -8.29
C LYS A 227 23.93 24.09 -8.79
N THR A 228 23.02 24.68 -8.02
CA THR A 228 21.68 25.00 -8.51
C THR A 228 21.79 26.22 -9.43
N PRO A 229 21.40 26.14 -10.72
CA PRO A 229 21.40 27.30 -11.59
C PRO A 229 20.48 28.37 -11.01
N SER A 230 20.91 29.62 -11.12
CA SER A 230 20.10 30.77 -10.74
C SER A 230 18.78 30.81 -11.53
N SER A 231 17.78 31.54 -11.03
CA SER A 231 16.50 31.68 -11.74
C SER A 231 16.70 32.18 -13.18
N ALA A 232 17.61 33.13 -13.38
CA ALA A 232 17.96 33.66 -14.69
C ALA A 232 18.62 32.62 -15.60
N GLU A 233 19.55 31.80 -15.07
CA GLU A 233 20.18 30.72 -15.85
C GLU A 233 19.18 29.64 -16.24
N ARG A 234 18.23 29.28 -15.37
CA ARG A 234 17.18 28.32 -15.72
C ARG A 234 16.34 28.81 -16.88
N ILE A 235 15.91 30.08 -16.85
CA ILE A 235 15.13 30.69 -17.93
C ILE A 235 15.92 30.69 -19.24
N ALA A 236 17.20 31.07 -19.18
CA ALA A 236 18.07 31.06 -20.35
C ALA A 236 18.30 29.64 -20.90
N GLN A 237 18.41 28.64 -20.02
CA GLN A 237 18.60 27.25 -20.41
C GLN A 237 17.34 26.65 -21.02
N GLU A 238 16.16 26.92 -20.44
CA GLU A 238 14.88 26.50 -21.00
C GLU A 238 14.60 27.15 -22.37
N ALA A 239 14.99 28.41 -22.56
CA ALA A 239 14.91 29.07 -23.86
C ALA A 239 15.79 28.38 -24.92
N ARG A 240 17.02 27.98 -24.55
CA ARG A 240 17.92 27.24 -25.45
C ARG A 240 17.39 25.85 -25.76
N ASP A 241 16.95 25.10 -24.76
CA ASP A 241 16.39 23.76 -24.95
C ASP A 241 15.15 23.81 -25.85
N ARG A 242 14.31 24.85 -25.69
CA ARG A 242 13.14 25.08 -26.54
C ARG A 242 13.51 25.44 -27.99
N GLN A 243 14.63 26.12 -28.23
CA GLN A 243 15.14 26.39 -29.58
C GLN A 243 15.65 25.10 -30.24
N LEU A 244 16.46 24.32 -29.53
CA LEU A 244 16.96 23.02 -30.01
C LEU A 244 15.84 22.05 -30.40
N LEU A 245 14.75 22.00 -29.62
CA LEU A 245 13.60 21.17 -29.94
C LEU A 245 12.82 21.65 -31.18
N GLN A 246 12.82 22.94 -31.49
CA GLN A 246 12.19 23.47 -32.70
C GLN A 246 13.02 23.16 -33.94
N GLU A 247 14.34 23.32 -33.84
CA GLU A 247 15.28 22.97 -34.91
C GLU A 247 15.24 21.47 -35.23
N ALA A 248 15.16 20.60 -34.22
CA ALA A 248 15.07 19.15 -34.41
C ALA A 248 13.71 18.65 -34.95
N ARG A 249 12.70 19.51 -34.96
CA ARG A 249 11.35 19.20 -35.50
C ARG A 249 11.19 19.67 -36.94
N GLY A 250 12.16 20.42 -37.47
CA GLY A 250 12.26 20.89 -38.85
C GLY A 250 12.95 19.91 -39.77
#